data_AF-A0A7C5PU17-F1
#
_entry.id   AF-A0A7C5PU17-F1
#
_cell.length_a   1.000
_cell.length_b   1.000
_cell.length_c   1.000
_cell.angle_alpha   90.00
_cell.angle_beta   90.00
_cell.angle_gamma   90.00
#
_symmetry.space_group_name_H-M   'P 1'
#
loop_
_entity.id
_entity.type
_entity.pdbx_description
1 polymer ?
#
loop_
_entity_poly.entity_id
_entity_poly.type
_entity_poly.pdbx_seq_one_letter_code
_entity_poly.pdbx_strand_id
1 'polypeptide(L)'
;MLLMRLAVSCMIHNSCQPLSRSLHQDAKAQGFISRKATEKQMPNTVSHHQALIYIMVTMTAVDAKIGTPELNRIGRLVQTLPVFDDFDPERLTHVAQECGEMLQVDGGLDAVLGLVAEAIPHRLAETAYALAVEVAVADMSIVREEIRFLARLR
;
A
#
# COMPACT_ATOMS: atom_id res chain seq x y z
N MET A 1 -3.69 -16.51 -15.20
CA MET A 1 -4.81 -15.60 -14.91
C MET A 1 -5.87 -16.17 -13.95
N LEU A 2 -6.13 -17.48 -13.89
CA LEU A 2 -7.15 -18.05 -12.96
C LEU A 2 -6.71 -18.11 -11.48
N LEU A 3 -5.41 -18.29 -11.21
CA LEU A 3 -4.84 -18.37 -9.85
C LEU A 3 -4.88 -17.03 -9.07
N MET A 4 -4.85 -15.87 -9.74
CA MET A 4 -4.84 -14.56 -9.07
C MET A 4 -6.23 -14.04 -8.70
N ARG A 5 -7.29 -14.40 -9.45
CA ARG A 5 -8.68 -14.15 -9.02
C ARG A 5 -9.02 -14.85 -7.71
N LEU A 6 -8.43 -16.02 -7.47
CA LEU A 6 -8.57 -16.76 -6.20
C LEU A 6 -7.83 -16.08 -5.03
N ALA A 7 -6.65 -15.50 -5.26
CA ALA A 7 -5.91 -14.78 -4.21
C ALA A 7 -6.65 -13.49 -3.77
N VAL A 8 -7.17 -12.72 -4.73
CA VAL A 8 -8.01 -11.54 -4.42
C VAL A 8 -9.32 -11.96 -3.73
N SER A 9 -9.95 -13.05 -4.17
CA SER A 9 -11.15 -13.60 -3.51
C SER A 9 -10.90 -14.05 -2.06
N CYS A 10 -9.67 -14.45 -1.71
CA CYS A 10 -9.28 -14.84 -0.35
C CYS A 10 -9.04 -13.61 0.55
N MET A 11 -8.51 -12.53 -0.02
CA MET A 11 -8.38 -11.24 0.68
C MET A 11 -9.74 -10.56 0.92
N ILE A 12 -10.73 -10.75 0.04
CA ILE A 12 -12.12 -10.29 0.23
C ILE A 12 -12.77 -10.88 1.51
N HIS A 13 -12.27 -11.99 2.06
CA HIS A 13 -12.81 -12.59 3.28
C HIS A 13 -11.93 -12.39 4.52
N ASN A 14 -10.89 -11.53 4.46
CA ASN A 14 -9.96 -11.27 5.58
C ASN A 14 -9.43 -12.56 6.26
N SER A 15 -9.31 -13.64 5.48
CA SER A 15 -9.04 -15.00 5.98
C SER A 15 -7.60 -15.45 5.70
N CYS A 16 -6.71 -14.54 5.31
CA CYS A 16 -5.33 -14.87 4.99
C CYS A 16 -4.53 -15.10 6.28
N GLN A 17 -4.41 -16.38 6.68
CA GLN A 17 -3.36 -16.82 7.60
C GLN A 17 -1.99 -16.45 7.00
N PRO A 18 -1.01 -16.06 7.84
CA PRO A 18 0.27 -15.57 7.36
C PRO A 18 1.00 -16.67 6.60
N LEU A 19 1.40 -16.37 5.36
CA LEU A 19 2.34 -17.17 4.59
C LEU A 19 3.75 -16.99 5.18
N SER A 20 3.92 -17.43 6.42
CA SER A 20 5.21 -17.44 7.10
C SER A 20 5.78 -18.86 7.10
N ARG A 21 7.11 -18.93 6.91
CA ARG A 21 8.04 -20.06 7.10
C ARG A 21 8.50 -20.77 5.84
N SER A 22 9.62 -20.29 5.30
CA SER A 22 10.91 -20.98 5.48
C SER A 22 12.02 -20.10 4.94
N LEU A 23 12.88 -19.59 5.83
CA LEU A 23 14.33 -19.50 5.68
C LEU A 23 14.92 -19.05 7.04
N HIS A 24 15.29 -20.05 7.85
CA HIS A 24 16.28 -19.98 8.94
C HIS A 24 17.59 -19.30 8.47
N GLN A 25 18.44 -18.66 9.28
CA GLN A 25 18.48 -18.20 10.68
C GLN A 25 19.76 -17.34 10.81
N ASP A 26 20.00 -16.76 12.00
CA ASP A 26 21.24 -16.12 12.50
C ASP A 26 21.34 -14.58 12.26
N ALA A 27 21.59 -13.69 13.24
CA ALA A 27 22.10 -13.85 14.60
C ALA A 27 21.84 -12.60 15.49
N LYS A 28 21.63 -12.87 16.80
CA LYS A 28 22.11 -12.17 18.01
C LYS A 28 21.55 -10.79 18.45
N ALA A 29 20.66 -10.90 19.44
CA ALA A 29 20.68 -10.33 20.80
C ALA A 29 21.60 -9.14 21.18
N GLN A 30 20.95 -8.09 21.69
CA GLN A 30 21.20 -7.29 22.92
C GLN A 30 20.06 -6.24 22.93
N GLY A 31 19.26 -5.96 23.95
CA GLY A 31 19.47 -5.90 25.39
C GLY A 31 18.68 -4.67 25.88
N PHE A 32 17.51 -4.91 26.50
CA PHE A 32 16.85 -4.16 27.57
C PHE A 32 17.15 -2.64 27.75
N ILE A 33 16.14 -1.76 27.60
CA ILE A 33 15.74 -0.76 28.63
C ILE A 33 14.24 -0.42 28.48
N SER A 34 13.51 -0.59 29.58
CA SER A 34 12.19 -0.06 29.88
C SER A 34 12.08 1.45 29.69
N ARG A 35 11.15 1.90 28.85
CA ARG A 35 10.42 3.17 29.06
C ARG A 35 8.95 2.97 28.71
N LYS A 36 8.12 2.79 29.73
CA LYS A 36 6.73 3.27 29.69
C LYS A 36 6.80 4.79 29.57
N ALA A 37 6.90 5.29 28.34
CA ALA A 37 6.56 6.66 28.02
C ALA A 37 5.17 6.60 27.38
N THR A 38 4.21 7.23 28.03
CA THR A 38 2.98 7.72 27.42
C THR A 38 3.35 8.47 26.14
N GLU A 39 3.27 7.80 24.99
CA GLU A 39 3.33 8.45 23.68
C GLU A 39 2.04 9.23 23.51
N LYS A 40 2.18 10.50 23.82
CA LYS A 40 1.28 11.59 23.46
C LYS A 40 0.95 11.46 21.97
N GLN A 41 -0.26 11.03 21.67
CA GLN A 41 -0.82 10.91 20.33
C GLN A 41 -0.72 12.27 19.62
N MET A 42 0.21 12.37 18.68
CA MET A 42 0.16 13.39 17.64
C MET A 42 -0.81 12.86 16.57
N PRO A 43 -1.67 13.71 15.97
CA PRO A 43 -2.62 13.22 14.98
C PRO A 43 -1.83 12.68 13.77
N ASN A 44 -1.74 11.36 13.63
CA ASN A 44 -1.24 10.73 12.41
C ASN A 44 -2.14 11.19 11.26
N THR A 45 -1.60 12.02 10.37
CA THR A 45 -2.35 12.82 9.39
C THR A 45 -2.91 12.00 8.23
N VAL A 46 -2.52 10.72 8.11
CA VAL A 46 -2.92 9.82 7.01
C VAL A 46 -3.56 8.56 7.60
N SER A 47 -4.79 8.26 7.16
CA SER A 47 -5.48 7.00 7.52
C SER A 47 -4.92 5.80 6.74
N HIS A 48 -5.14 4.58 7.23
CA HIS A 48 -4.72 3.38 6.49
C HIS A 48 -5.37 3.30 5.10
N HIS A 49 -6.62 3.77 4.93
CA HIS A 49 -7.27 3.84 3.63
C HIS A 49 -6.49 4.74 2.67
N GLN A 50 -6.11 5.95 3.11
CA GLN A 50 -5.30 6.86 2.32
C GLN A 50 -3.95 6.25 1.98
N ALA A 51 -3.30 5.57 2.93
CA ALA A 51 -2.03 4.90 2.68
C ALA A 51 -2.12 3.79 1.63
N LEU A 52 -3.18 2.97 1.67
CA LEU A 52 -3.41 1.95 0.64
C LEU A 52 -3.70 2.58 -0.73
N ILE A 53 -4.42 3.70 -0.77
CA ILE A 53 -4.63 4.49 -2.00
C ILE A 53 -3.31 5.08 -2.49
N TYR A 54 -2.46 5.60 -1.61
CA TYR A 54 -1.14 6.13 -1.96
C TYR A 54 -0.25 5.07 -2.60
N ILE A 55 -0.30 3.82 -2.11
CA ILE A 55 0.42 2.71 -2.74
C ILE A 55 -0.08 2.48 -4.17
N MET A 56 -1.40 2.39 -4.36
CA MET A 56 -1.99 2.18 -5.68
C MET A 56 -1.63 3.32 -6.64
N VAL A 57 -1.71 4.57 -6.17
CA VAL A 57 -1.35 5.76 -6.97
C VAL A 57 0.13 5.79 -7.29
N THR A 58 1.01 5.55 -6.31
CA THR A 58 2.46 5.56 -6.52
C THR A 58 2.88 4.51 -7.54
N MET A 59 2.22 3.35 -7.56
CA MET A 59 2.46 2.35 -8.60
C MET A 59 2.09 2.86 -9.99
N THR A 60 0.98 3.59 -10.14
CA THR A 60 0.55 4.16 -11.43
C THR A 60 1.35 5.40 -11.85
N ALA A 61 1.93 6.11 -10.88
CA ALA A 61 2.57 7.41 -11.09
C ALA A 61 4.01 7.31 -11.64
N VAL A 62 4.48 6.11 -11.96
CA VAL A 62 5.82 5.88 -12.52
C VAL A 62 6.02 6.66 -13.84
N ASP A 63 4.94 6.96 -14.58
CA ASP A 63 4.96 7.78 -15.82
C ASP A 63 4.45 9.24 -15.64
N ALA A 64 4.53 9.78 -14.42
CA ALA A 64 4.31 11.20 -14.08
C ALA A 64 2.91 11.80 -14.30
N LYS A 65 1.94 11.07 -14.84
CA LYS A 65 0.50 11.43 -14.83
C LYS A 65 -0.38 10.20 -14.61
N ILE A 66 -1.27 10.29 -13.62
CA ILE A 66 -2.33 9.29 -13.43
C ILE A 66 -3.36 9.50 -14.55
N GLY A 67 -3.54 8.51 -15.42
CA GLY A 67 -4.58 8.55 -16.44
C GLY A 67 -5.95 8.13 -15.91
N THR A 68 -6.97 8.38 -16.74
CA THR A 68 -8.35 7.98 -16.45
C THR A 68 -8.53 6.46 -16.28
N PRO A 69 -7.89 5.58 -17.09
CA PRO A 69 -8.01 4.13 -16.92
C PRO A 69 -7.49 3.63 -15.58
N GLU A 70 -6.39 4.22 -15.09
CA GLU A 70 -5.73 3.87 -13.84
C GLU A 70 -6.60 4.30 -12.65
N LEU A 71 -7.11 5.54 -12.66
CA LEU A 71 -7.99 6.04 -11.61
C LEU A 71 -9.30 5.24 -11.53
N ASN A 72 -9.87 4.83 -12.68
CA ASN A 72 -11.04 3.96 -12.73
C ASN A 72 -10.76 2.57 -12.12
N ARG A 73 -9.54 2.03 -12.27
CA ARG A 73 -9.14 0.76 -11.66
C ARG A 73 -9.04 0.89 -10.15
N ILE A 74 -8.37 1.93 -9.67
CA ILE A 74 -8.28 2.24 -8.23
C ILE A 74 -9.69 2.39 -7.64
N GLY A 75 -10.59 3.10 -8.33
CA GLY A 75 -11.98 3.24 -7.93
C GLY A 75 -12.71 1.91 -7.76
N ARG A 76 -12.54 0.96 -8.69
CA ARG A 76 -13.13 -0.38 -8.54
C ARG A 76 -12.59 -1.13 -7.33
N LEU A 77 -11.29 -1.05 -7.05
CA LEU A 77 -10.69 -1.72 -5.89
C LEU A 77 -11.22 -1.13 -4.58
N VAL A 78 -11.30 0.20 -4.48
CA VAL A 78 -11.85 0.90 -3.31
C VAL A 78 -13.33 0.56 -3.08
N GLN A 79 -14.12 0.41 -4.16
CA GLN A 79 -15.55 0.08 -4.04
C GLN A 79 -15.85 -1.39 -3.71
N THR A 80 -14.89 -2.30 -3.87
CA THR A 80 -15.16 -3.76 -3.80
C THR A 80 -14.42 -4.49 -2.70
N LEU A 81 -13.37 -3.91 -2.13
CA LEU A 81 -12.56 -4.57 -1.12
C LEU A 81 -13.01 -4.15 0.30
N PRO A 82 -13.26 -5.12 1.20
CA PRO A 82 -13.76 -4.83 2.55
C PRO A 82 -12.87 -3.93 3.40
N VAL A 83 -11.57 -3.88 3.08
CA VAL A 83 -10.62 -2.98 3.76
C VAL A 83 -10.96 -1.50 3.56
N PHE A 84 -11.88 -1.17 2.64
CA PHE A 84 -12.38 0.17 2.35
C PHE A 84 -13.87 0.36 2.70
N ASP A 85 -14.52 -0.56 3.41
CA ASP A 85 -15.97 -0.46 3.72
C ASP A 85 -16.32 0.84 4.48
N ASP A 86 -15.39 1.35 5.29
CA ASP A 86 -15.54 2.59 6.07
C ASP A 86 -14.91 3.82 5.37
N PHE A 87 -14.49 3.70 4.10
CA PHE A 87 -13.93 4.80 3.32
C PHE A 87 -15.00 5.49 2.48
N ASP A 88 -15.05 6.83 2.53
CA ASP A 88 -15.91 7.62 1.66
C ASP A 88 -15.34 7.68 0.22
N PRO A 89 -15.99 7.04 -0.77
CA PRO A 89 -15.49 6.98 -2.13
C PRO A 89 -15.47 8.35 -2.84
N GLU A 90 -16.25 9.35 -2.39
CA GLU A 90 -16.19 10.71 -2.94
C GLU A 90 -14.84 11.37 -2.65
N ARG A 91 -14.14 10.93 -1.61
CA ARG A 91 -12.80 11.41 -1.25
C ARG A 91 -11.69 10.80 -2.11
N LEU A 92 -11.97 9.76 -2.89
CA LEU A 92 -10.95 9.04 -3.64
C LEU A 92 -10.15 9.96 -4.56
N THR A 93 -10.83 10.78 -5.37
CA THR A 93 -10.18 11.67 -6.32
C THR A 93 -9.29 12.68 -5.61
N HIS A 94 -9.73 13.22 -4.48
CA HIS A 94 -8.93 14.14 -3.67
C HIS A 94 -7.67 13.46 -3.12
N VAL A 95 -7.80 12.28 -2.52
CA VAL A 95 -6.67 11.52 -1.96
C VAL A 95 -5.67 11.12 -3.05
N ALA A 96 -6.16 10.73 -4.23
CA ALA A 96 -5.31 10.39 -5.35
C ALA A 96 -4.54 11.61 -5.89
N GLN A 97 -5.21 12.75 -5.99
CA GLN A 97 -4.59 14.01 -6.40
C GLN A 97 -3.54 14.49 -5.40
N GLU A 98 -3.84 14.44 -4.10
CA GLU A 98 -2.90 14.75 -3.01
C GLU A 98 -1.63 13.90 -3.10
N CYS A 99 -1.77 12.59 -3.33
CA CYS A 99 -0.64 11.70 -3.56
C CYS A 99 0.16 12.09 -4.81
N GLY A 100 -0.53 12.34 -5.92
CA GLY A 100 0.09 12.75 -7.18
C GLY A 100 0.91 14.03 -7.03
N GLU A 101 0.40 15.02 -6.29
CA GLU A 101 1.09 16.29 -6.00
C GLU A 101 2.34 16.09 -5.15
N MET A 102 2.28 15.26 -4.10
CA MET A 102 3.46 14.94 -3.29
C MET A 102 4.57 14.29 -4.11
N LEU A 103 4.21 13.41 -5.06
CA LEU A 103 5.18 12.72 -5.92
C LEU A 103 5.90 13.64 -6.90
N GLN A 104 5.39 14.84 -7.17
CA GLN A 104 6.05 15.83 -8.03
C GLN A 104 7.16 16.63 -7.30
N VAL A 105 7.20 16.57 -5.97
CA VAL A 105 8.21 17.28 -5.18
C VAL A 105 9.51 16.47 -5.11
N ASP A 106 10.66 17.15 -5.03
CA ASP A 106 11.96 16.50 -4.81
C ASP A 106 11.93 15.64 -3.53
N GLY A 107 12.26 14.34 -3.67
CA GLY A 107 12.17 13.37 -2.57
C GLY A 107 10.73 12.95 -2.21
N GLY A 108 9.74 13.33 -3.01
CA GLY A 108 8.31 13.04 -2.79
C GLY A 108 8.00 11.56 -2.64
N LEU A 109 8.67 10.70 -3.39
CA LEU A 109 8.52 9.25 -3.27
C LEU A 109 8.90 8.74 -1.88
N ASP A 110 10.02 9.19 -1.32
CA ASP A 110 10.46 8.76 0.01
C ASP A 110 9.53 9.32 1.09
N ALA A 111 9.01 10.54 0.91
CA ALA A 111 8.01 11.12 1.80
C ALA A 111 6.70 10.31 1.81
N VAL A 112 6.18 9.95 0.63
CA VAL A 112 4.98 9.10 0.51
C VAL A 112 5.20 7.73 1.15
N LEU A 113 6.34 7.09 0.88
CA LEU A 113 6.67 5.81 1.49
C LEU A 113 6.80 5.89 3.02
N GLY A 114 7.33 7.00 3.56
CA GLY A 114 7.36 7.26 5.00
C GLY A 114 5.96 7.35 5.61
N LEU A 115 5.05 8.11 4.99
CA LEU A 115 3.65 8.23 5.44
C LEU A 115 2.93 6.87 5.39
N VAL A 116 3.15 6.10 4.33
CA VAL A 116 2.59 4.76 4.17
C VAL A 116 3.10 3.82 5.26
N ALA A 117 4.41 3.82 5.55
CA ALA A 117 5.01 2.98 6.57
C ALA A 117 4.47 3.29 7.98
N GLU A 118 4.14 4.55 8.27
CA GLU A 118 3.55 4.96 9.55
C GLU A 118 2.05 4.62 9.66
N ALA A 119 1.31 4.75 8.55
CA ALA A 119 -0.15 4.60 8.53
C ALA A 119 -0.64 3.15 8.36
N ILE A 120 0.19 2.25 7.82
CA ILE A 120 -0.20 0.86 7.57
C ILE A 120 0.13 -0.04 8.78
N PRO A 121 -0.87 -0.58 9.49
CA PRO A 121 -0.62 -1.55 10.54
C PRO A 121 -0.09 -2.86 9.95
N HIS A 122 0.73 -3.59 10.70
CA HIS A 122 1.38 -4.82 10.25
C HIS A 122 0.41 -5.85 9.61
N ARG A 123 -0.82 -5.95 10.11
CA ARG A 123 -1.87 -6.84 9.55
C ARG A 123 -2.27 -6.53 8.10
N LEU A 124 -2.02 -5.30 7.63
CA LEU A 124 -2.35 -4.83 6.28
C LEU A 124 -1.13 -4.74 5.36
N ALA A 125 0.07 -5.12 5.82
CA ALA A 125 1.28 -5.08 4.99
C ALA A 125 1.16 -5.95 3.73
N GLU A 126 0.64 -7.18 3.89
CA GLU A 126 0.37 -8.08 2.76
C GLU A 126 -0.72 -7.53 1.83
N THR A 127 -1.74 -6.85 2.38
CA THR A 127 -2.80 -6.20 1.59
C THR A 127 -2.25 -5.06 0.75
N ALA A 128 -1.38 -4.23 1.34
CA ALA A 128 -0.65 -3.18 0.66
C ALA A 128 0.17 -3.73 -0.51
N TYR A 129 0.97 -4.77 -0.27
CA TYR A 129 1.75 -5.43 -1.31
C TYR A 129 0.86 -5.98 -2.43
N ALA A 130 -0.23 -6.66 -2.08
CA ALA A 130 -1.11 -7.26 -3.07
C ALA A 130 -1.87 -6.23 -3.91
N LEU A 131 -2.29 -5.10 -3.33
CA LEU A 131 -2.86 -3.97 -4.07
C LEU A 131 -1.85 -3.38 -5.06
N ALA A 132 -0.60 -3.21 -4.64
CA ALA A 132 0.47 -2.74 -5.50
C ALA A 132 0.63 -3.67 -6.73
N VAL A 133 0.66 -4.99 -6.50
CA VAL A 133 0.77 -5.99 -7.57
C VAL A 133 -0.45 -5.98 -8.50
N GLU A 134 -1.68 -5.87 -7.97
CA GLU A 134 -2.92 -5.82 -8.77
C GLU A 134 -2.93 -4.63 -9.73
N VAL A 135 -2.35 -3.51 -9.30
CA VAL A 135 -2.17 -2.33 -10.14
C VAL A 135 -1.05 -2.55 -11.16
N ALA A 136 0.13 -3.04 -10.78
CA ALA A 136 1.24 -3.25 -11.72
C ALA A 136 0.92 -4.25 -12.86
N VAL A 137 0.13 -5.28 -12.57
CA VAL A 137 -0.24 -6.32 -13.56
C VAL A 137 -1.28 -5.80 -14.56
N ALA A 138 -1.90 -4.65 -14.31
CA ALA A 138 -2.90 -4.03 -15.16
C ALA A 138 -2.47 -3.83 -16.60
N ASP A 139 -1.21 -3.44 -16.80
CA ASP A 139 -0.72 -2.89 -18.05
C ASP A 139 -0.09 -3.96 -18.97
N MET A 140 -0.21 -5.23 -18.59
CA MET A 140 0.28 -6.40 -19.32
C MET A 140 1.80 -6.40 -19.64
N SER A 141 2.55 -5.41 -19.16
CA SER A 141 4.01 -5.39 -19.15
C SER A 141 4.51 -4.75 -17.85
N ILE A 142 5.15 -5.53 -16.99
CA ILE A 142 5.79 -4.99 -15.79
C ILE A 142 7.18 -4.49 -16.16
N VAL A 143 7.45 -3.20 -15.98
CA VAL A 143 8.75 -2.59 -16.26
C VAL A 143 9.68 -2.63 -15.03
N ARG A 144 10.99 -2.38 -15.21
CA ARG A 144 11.98 -2.55 -14.11
C ARG A 144 11.71 -1.64 -12.91
N GLU A 145 11.14 -0.48 -13.17
CA GLU A 145 10.82 0.57 -12.22
C GLU A 145 9.73 0.10 -11.23
N GLU A 146 8.70 -0.59 -11.73
CA GLU A 146 7.62 -1.17 -10.91
C GLU A 146 8.14 -2.31 -10.02
N ILE A 147 9.02 -3.17 -10.56
CA ILE A 147 9.67 -4.23 -9.78
C ILE A 147 10.49 -3.64 -8.62
N ARG A 148 11.17 -2.51 -8.86
CA ARG A 148 11.94 -1.81 -7.81
C ARG A 148 11.01 -1.21 -6.76
N PHE A 149 9.86 -0.68 -7.14
CA PHE A 149 8.86 -0.19 -6.19
C PHE A 149 8.28 -1.32 -5.34
N LEU A 150 7.86 -2.44 -5.95
CA LEU A 150 7.43 -3.64 -5.22
C LEU A 150 8.50 -4.15 -4.25
N ALA A 151 9.78 -3.97 -4.57
CA ALA A 151 10.88 -4.36 -3.71
C ALA A 151 11.05 -3.52 -2.45
N ARG A 152 10.51 -2.30 -2.42
CA ARG A 152 10.54 -1.41 -1.25
C ARG A 152 9.40 -1.64 -0.27
N LEU A 153 8.35 -2.34 -0.69
CA LEU A 153 7.18 -2.64 0.15
C LEU A 153 7.38 -3.85 1.09
N ARG A 154 8.55 -4.51 1.03
CA ARG A 154 8.89 -5.72 1.79
C ARG A 154 10.04 -5.49 2.76
#